data_AF-A0A2G9RD21-F1
#
_entry.id   AF-A0A2G9RD21-F1
#
_cell.length_a   1.000
_cell.length_b   1.000
_cell.length_c   1.000
_cell.angle_alpha   90.00
_cell.angle_beta   90.00
_cell.angle_gamma   90.00
#
_symmetry.space_group_name_H-M   'P 1'
#
loop_
_entity.id
_entity.type
_entity.pdbx_description
1 polymer ?
#
loop_
_entity_poly.entity_id
_entity_poly.type
_entity_poly.pdbx_seq_one_letter_code
_entity_poly.pdbx_strand_id
1 'polypeptide(L)'
;KIVLLYFQGVTVNGQLIGAPAPPHGHKKQRTYFSKITIIVNKPKRTYIEITPNKVILDSKDRLILACDKSATVKTDDLLVSVAAKSNVTVTIYGTITFVILVHQYKNPAPFQRNHLGFYISNSKGLSLYSHGLLGQFLYNEVKVTQVPLSTNNDHATNQSSHVINMLKVRNRSVPVIRKQRRLYNGLHQVDCWFAKNNAEKLIDGVYQDYLLSHPFDCGKDLITNEV
;
A
#
# COMPACT_ATOMS: atom_id res chain seq x y z
N LYS A 1 10.92 5.80 5.90
CA LYS A 1 9.44 5.95 5.88
C LYS A 1 9.06 6.15 4.42
N ILE A 2 7.84 5.86 4.01
CA ILE A 2 7.48 5.88 2.58
C ILE A 2 6.19 6.66 2.35
N VAL A 3 6.10 7.43 1.27
CA VAL A 3 4.84 8.04 0.84
C VAL A 3 4.00 7.00 0.07
N LEU A 4 2.80 6.72 0.56
CA LEU A 4 1.88 5.74 -0.04
C LEU A 4 0.94 6.41 -1.04
N LEU A 5 0.44 7.58 -0.66
CA LEU A 5 -0.50 8.38 -1.43
C LEU A 5 -0.26 9.85 -1.10
N TYR A 6 -0.22 10.71 -2.11
CA TYR A 6 -0.41 12.14 -1.92
C TYR A 6 -1.22 12.71 -3.07
N PHE A 7 -2.11 13.63 -2.74
CA PHE A 7 -2.86 14.46 -3.68
C PHE A 7 -3.28 15.73 -2.96
N GLN A 8 -3.83 16.70 -3.69
CA GLN A 8 -4.13 18.05 -3.17
C GLN A 8 -4.90 18.03 -1.85
N GLY A 9 -4.16 18.23 -0.74
CA GLY A 9 -4.72 18.34 0.59
C GLY A 9 -4.71 17.07 1.44
N VAL A 10 -4.32 15.91 0.93
CA VAL A 10 -4.17 14.69 1.75
C VAL A 10 -2.89 13.94 1.42
N THR A 11 -2.17 13.53 2.45
CA THR A 11 -0.97 12.70 2.35
C THR A 11 -1.10 11.51 3.26
N VAL A 12 -0.71 10.33 2.77
CA VAL A 12 -0.65 9.09 3.53
C VAL A 12 0.75 8.52 3.45
N ASN A 13 1.36 8.29 4.61
CA ASN A 13 2.70 7.73 4.71
C ASN A 13 2.68 6.43 5.51
N GLY A 14 3.63 5.55 5.20
CA GLY A 14 3.86 4.28 5.88
C GLY A 14 5.24 4.21 6.51
N GLN A 15 5.30 3.80 7.78
CA GLN A 15 6.57 3.42 8.42
C GLN A 15 6.74 1.91 8.31
N LEU A 16 7.84 1.49 7.68
CA LEU A 16 8.18 0.08 7.55
C LEU A 16 8.90 -0.43 8.80
N ILE A 17 8.64 -1.69 9.13
CA ILE A 17 9.38 -2.49 10.11
C ILE A 17 9.77 -3.83 9.47
N GLY A 18 10.98 -4.30 9.77
CA GLY A 18 11.45 -5.62 9.37
C GLY A 18 10.97 -6.73 10.33
N ALA A 19 10.78 -7.93 9.81
CA ALA A 19 10.61 -9.14 10.59
C ALA A 19 11.50 -10.26 10.01
N PRO A 20 12.11 -11.10 10.87
CA PRO A 20 12.92 -12.20 10.40
C PRO A 20 12.05 -13.23 9.65
N ALA A 21 12.67 -14.05 8.82
CA ALA A 21 11.97 -15.17 8.18
C ALA A 21 11.51 -16.19 9.23
N PRO A 22 10.35 -16.85 9.05
CA PRO A 22 10.08 -18.07 9.81
C PRO A 22 11.10 -19.17 9.42
N PRO A 23 11.30 -20.19 10.25
CA PRO A 23 12.10 -21.36 9.88
C PRO A 23 11.66 -21.91 8.51
N HIS A 24 12.62 -22.18 7.62
CA HIS A 24 12.38 -22.65 6.25
C HIS A 24 11.61 -21.66 5.34
N GLY A 25 11.47 -20.40 5.74
CA GLY A 25 10.79 -19.38 4.94
C GLY A 25 11.60 -18.93 3.71
N HIS A 26 10.97 -18.95 2.53
CA HIS A 26 11.59 -18.50 1.28
C HIS A 26 11.93 -16.98 1.26
N LYS A 27 11.18 -16.16 1.99
CA LYS A 27 11.44 -14.71 2.09
C LYS A 27 12.36 -14.41 3.27
N LYS A 28 13.64 -14.14 2.99
CA LYS A 28 14.66 -13.88 4.02
C LYS A 28 14.42 -12.60 4.82
N GLN A 29 13.87 -11.56 4.19
CA GLN A 29 13.48 -10.32 4.85
C GLN A 29 12.03 -10.00 4.53
N ARG A 30 11.21 -9.84 5.57
CA ARG A 30 9.81 -9.45 5.45
C ARG A 30 9.65 -8.05 6.03
N THR A 31 8.92 -7.20 5.32
CA THR A 31 8.61 -5.85 5.73
C THR A 31 7.12 -5.69 5.93
N TYR A 32 6.75 -4.88 6.91
CA TYR A 32 5.37 -4.60 7.29
C TYR A 32 5.20 -3.13 7.65
N PHE A 33 3.98 -2.60 7.65
CA PHE A 33 3.72 -1.27 8.19
C PHE A 33 3.55 -1.33 9.72
N SER A 34 4.42 -0.66 10.46
CA SER A 34 4.25 -0.49 11.92
C SER A 34 3.42 0.74 12.27
N LYS A 35 3.35 1.70 11.34
CA LYS A 35 2.60 2.95 11.50
C LYS A 35 2.10 3.41 10.13
N ILE A 36 0.86 3.90 10.10
CA ILE A 36 0.31 4.68 8.99
C ILE A 36 0.01 6.08 9.53
N THR A 37 0.41 7.11 8.80
CA THR A 37 0.08 8.50 9.12
C THR A 37 -0.72 9.09 7.98
N ILE A 38 -1.77 9.84 8.32
CA ILE A 38 -2.61 10.56 7.36
C ILE A 38 -2.60 12.02 7.76
N ILE A 39 -2.38 12.88 6.79
CA ILE A 39 -2.35 14.34 6.96
C ILE A 39 -3.45 14.87 6.05
N VAL A 40 -4.38 15.62 6.61
CA VAL A 40 -5.44 16.33 5.86
C VAL A 40 -5.19 17.82 6.06
N ASN A 41 -4.84 18.55 5.01
CA ASN A 41 -4.39 19.95 5.10
C ASN A 41 -5.54 20.97 5.08
N LYS A 42 -6.74 20.58 4.64
CA LYS A 42 -7.92 21.48 4.52
C LYS A 42 -9.15 20.85 5.19
N PRO A 43 -10.17 21.65 5.58
CA PRO A 43 -10.06 23.09 5.81
C PRO A 43 -9.13 23.41 6.99
N LYS A 44 -8.93 22.46 7.93
CA LYS A 44 -7.97 22.57 9.03
C LYS A 44 -7.00 21.39 9.01
N ARG A 45 -5.73 21.69 9.28
CA ARG A 45 -4.68 20.67 9.27
C ARG A 45 -4.92 19.66 10.38
N THR A 46 -5.17 18.42 9.98
CA THR A 46 -5.45 17.29 10.87
C THR A 46 -4.41 16.21 10.66
N TYR A 47 -3.91 15.64 11.74
CA TYR A 47 -2.98 14.52 11.73
C TYR A 47 -3.63 13.29 12.34
N ILE A 48 -3.46 12.15 11.67
CA ILE A 48 -3.94 10.87 12.15
C ILE A 48 -2.74 9.94 12.17
N GLU A 49 -2.38 9.44 13.33
CA GLU A 49 -1.37 8.41 13.49
C GLU A 49 -2.05 7.11 13.90
N ILE A 50 -1.84 6.05 13.11
CA ILE A 50 -2.39 4.73 13.35
C ILE A 50 -1.23 3.78 13.57
N THR A 51 -1.25 3.08 14.69
CA THR A 51 -0.37 1.95 15.03
C THR A 51 -1.24 0.73 15.31
N PRO A 52 -0.67 -0.48 15.41
CA PRO A 52 -1.46 -1.65 15.77
C PRO A 52 -2.21 -1.51 17.10
N ASN A 53 -1.79 -0.62 18.00
CA ASN A 53 -2.34 -0.54 19.36
C ASN A 53 -3.25 0.67 19.58
N LYS A 54 -3.04 1.76 18.83
CA LYS A 54 -3.77 3.01 19.02
C LYS A 54 -3.89 3.84 17.76
N VAL A 55 -4.91 4.69 17.75
CA VAL A 55 -5.11 5.81 16.83
C VAL A 55 -4.95 7.11 17.60
N ILE A 56 -4.11 8.01 17.13
CA ILE A 56 -4.03 9.39 17.62
C ILE A 56 -4.63 10.27 16.53
N LEU A 57 -5.67 11.02 16.89
CA LEU A 57 -6.28 12.03 16.03
C LEU A 57 -5.96 13.39 16.62
N ASP A 58 -5.18 14.19 15.92
CA ASP A 58 -4.77 15.53 16.32
C ASP A 58 -5.40 16.54 15.36
N SER A 59 -6.48 17.20 15.82
CA SER A 59 -7.28 18.14 15.04
C SER A 59 -7.46 19.46 15.80
N LYS A 60 -8.68 19.83 16.19
CA LYS A 60 -8.91 20.89 17.19
C LYS A 60 -8.42 20.45 18.57
N ASP A 61 -8.77 19.22 18.93
CA ASP A 61 -8.36 18.56 20.16
C ASP A 61 -7.58 17.29 19.80
N ARG A 62 -6.73 16.84 20.72
CA ARG A 62 -5.99 15.60 20.58
C ARG A 62 -6.74 14.44 21.25
N LEU A 63 -7.12 13.45 20.46
CA LEU A 63 -7.79 12.24 20.90
C LEU A 63 -6.89 11.02 20.72
N ILE A 64 -6.98 10.09 21.66
CA ILE A 64 -6.26 8.81 21.61
C ILE A 64 -7.30 7.68 21.76
N LEU A 65 -7.45 6.87 20.72
CA LEU A 65 -8.35 5.72 20.69
C LEU A 65 -7.52 4.44 20.73
N ALA A 66 -7.91 3.48 21.55
CA ALA A 66 -7.27 2.17 21.59
C ALA A 66 -7.80 1.29 20.47
N CYS A 67 -6.94 0.53 19.79
CA CYS A 67 -7.35 -0.36 18.70
C CYS A 67 -8.06 -1.64 19.20
N ASP A 68 -8.09 -1.88 20.51
CA ASP A 68 -8.77 -3.03 21.13
C ASP A 68 -10.22 -2.73 21.55
N LYS A 69 -10.67 -1.48 21.41
CA LYS A 69 -12.04 -1.03 21.69
C LYS A 69 -12.63 -0.37 20.46
N SER A 70 -13.90 -0.66 20.19
CA SER A 70 -14.60 0.00 19.09
C SER A 70 -14.97 1.42 19.48
N ALA A 71 -14.72 2.37 18.60
CA ALA A 71 -14.99 3.78 18.82
C ALA A 71 -15.15 4.50 17.49
N THR A 72 -15.94 5.58 17.49
CA THR A 72 -16.14 6.41 16.31
C THR A 72 -16.00 7.87 16.70
N VAL A 73 -15.23 8.62 15.92
CA VAL A 73 -15.09 10.07 16.03
C VAL A 73 -15.51 10.68 14.70
N LYS A 74 -16.46 11.62 14.75
CA LYS A 74 -16.99 12.31 13.58
C LYS A 74 -16.85 13.82 13.76
N THR A 75 -16.30 14.47 12.75
CA THR A 75 -16.38 15.91 12.51
C THR A 75 -17.06 16.15 11.16
N ASP A 76 -17.18 17.42 10.73
CA ASP A 76 -17.86 17.76 9.48
C ASP A 76 -17.20 17.09 8.26
N ASP A 77 -15.86 17.06 8.24
CA ASP A 77 -15.06 16.62 7.09
C ASP A 77 -14.33 15.29 7.30
N LEU A 78 -14.39 14.72 8.52
CA LEU A 78 -13.63 13.55 8.89
C LEU A 78 -14.44 12.58 9.74
N LEU A 79 -14.40 11.31 9.38
CA LEU A 79 -14.92 10.21 10.17
C LEU A 79 -13.80 9.19 10.40
N VAL A 80 -13.48 8.92 11.66
CA VAL A 80 -12.54 7.87 12.07
C VAL A 80 -13.31 6.83 12.86
N SER A 81 -13.36 5.60 12.36
CA SER A 81 -14.01 4.47 13.02
C SER A 81 -12.98 3.38 13.33
N VAL A 82 -12.87 3.00 14.59
CA VAL A 82 -12.07 1.88 15.07
C VAL A 82 -13.00 0.69 15.28
N ALA A 83 -12.73 -0.41 14.60
CA ALA A 83 -13.33 -1.70 14.87
C ALA A 83 -12.33 -2.55 15.68
N ALA A 84 -12.68 -2.88 16.92
CA ALA A 84 -11.80 -3.55 17.88
C ALA A 84 -11.05 -4.74 17.27
N LYS A 85 -9.71 -4.71 17.35
CA LYS A 85 -8.77 -5.76 16.91
C LYS A 85 -8.93 -6.17 15.44
N SER A 86 -9.53 -5.30 14.61
CA SER A 86 -9.83 -5.60 13.21
C SER A 86 -9.26 -4.55 12.27
N ASN A 87 -9.78 -3.32 12.32
CA ASN A 87 -9.41 -2.28 11.38
C ASN A 87 -9.73 -0.88 11.91
N VAL A 88 -9.11 0.11 11.29
CA VAL A 88 -9.45 1.53 11.40
C VAL A 88 -9.88 2.00 10.03
N THR A 89 -11.06 2.59 9.95
CA THR A 89 -11.57 3.23 8.74
C THR A 89 -11.50 4.74 8.89
N VAL A 90 -10.90 5.42 7.92
CA VAL A 90 -10.78 6.88 7.88
C VAL A 90 -11.47 7.37 6.61
N THR A 91 -12.55 8.12 6.78
CA THR A 91 -13.30 8.74 5.68
C THR A 91 -13.12 10.25 5.71
N ILE A 92 -12.69 10.83 4.59
CA ILE A 92 -12.41 12.26 4.42
C ILE A 92 -13.39 12.81 3.38
N TYR A 93 -14.07 13.93 3.71
CA TYR A 93 -15.09 14.60 2.89
C TYR A 93 -16.18 13.66 2.33
N GLY A 94 -16.46 12.55 3.03
CA GLY A 94 -17.44 11.54 2.60
C GLY A 94 -17.11 10.77 1.31
N THR A 95 -16.00 11.09 0.62
CA THR A 95 -15.71 10.60 -0.74
C THR A 95 -14.38 9.89 -0.87
N ILE A 96 -13.51 10.03 0.12
CA ILE A 96 -12.23 9.32 0.21
C ILE A 96 -12.31 8.42 1.43
N THR A 97 -12.05 7.13 1.28
CA THR A 97 -12.04 6.20 2.42
C THR A 97 -10.81 5.30 2.36
N PHE A 98 -10.11 5.27 3.49
CA PHE A 98 -9.00 4.39 3.75
C PHE A 98 -9.38 3.34 4.77
N VAL A 99 -9.00 2.10 4.51
CA VAL A 99 -9.14 0.98 5.46
C VAL A 99 -7.74 0.55 5.88
N ILE A 100 -7.47 0.65 7.18
CA ILE A 100 -6.21 0.26 7.79
C ILE A 100 -6.46 -1.01 8.58
N LEU A 101 -6.07 -2.17 8.05
CA LEU A 101 -6.20 -3.44 8.76
C LEU A 101 -5.21 -3.50 9.91
N VAL A 102 -5.66 -4.00 11.06
CA VAL A 102 -4.86 -4.14 12.28
C VAL A 102 -4.59 -5.62 12.52
N HIS A 103 -3.34 -6.03 12.33
CA HIS A 103 -2.90 -7.40 12.60
C HIS A 103 -2.19 -7.46 13.96
N GLN A 104 -2.88 -8.00 14.96
CA GLN A 104 -2.36 -8.24 16.30
C GLN A 104 -2.20 -9.74 16.57
N TYR A 105 -1.04 -10.13 17.10
CA TYR A 105 -0.76 -11.48 17.56
C TYR A 105 -0.85 -11.53 19.08
N LYS A 106 -1.62 -12.48 19.63
CA LYS A 106 -1.72 -12.67 21.09
C LYS A 106 -0.42 -13.26 21.67
N ASN A 107 0.13 -14.27 21.00
CA ASN A 107 1.36 -14.97 21.38
C ASN A 107 2.31 -15.02 20.17
N PRO A 108 2.98 -13.91 19.82
CA PRO A 108 3.79 -13.85 18.60
C PRO A 108 5.03 -14.75 18.73
N ALA A 109 5.27 -15.58 17.71
CA ALA A 109 6.58 -16.16 17.49
C ALA A 109 7.62 -15.04 17.21
N PRO A 110 8.94 -15.29 17.34
CA PRO A 110 9.97 -14.25 17.14
C PRO A 110 9.94 -13.56 15.77
N PHE A 111 9.35 -14.22 14.78
CA PHE A 111 9.19 -13.75 13.41
C PHE A 111 7.84 -13.09 13.13
N GLN A 112 6.95 -12.99 14.12
CA GLN A 112 5.66 -12.32 14.01
C GLN A 112 5.75 -10.93 14.63
N ARG A 113 5.32 -9.92 13.88
CA ARG A 113 5.25 -8.53 14.33
C ARG A 113 3.83 -8.04 14.13
N ASN A 114 3.26 -7.39 15.15
CA ASN A 114 2.02 -6.64 14.95
C ASN A 114 2.25 -5.61 13.85
N HIS A 115 1.29 -5.49 12.94
CA HIS A 115 1.45 -4.64 11.77
C HIS A 115 0.11 -4.20 11.22
N LEU A 116 0.21 -3.33 10.21
CA LEU A 116 -0.92 -2.74 9.53
C LEU A 116 -0.93 -3.16 8.06
N GLY A 117 -2.14 -3.29 7.52
CA GLY A 117 -2.39 -3.24 6.08
C GLY A 117 -3.02 -1.88 5.74
N PHE A 118 -2.82 -1.39 4.52
CA PHE A 118 -3.42 -0.14 4.06
C PHE A 118 -4.13 -0.35 2.72
N TYR A 119 -5.36 0.13 2.63
CA TYR A 119 -6.21 0.00 1.45
C TYR A 119 -6.94 1.32 1.18
N ILE A 120 -7.11 1.64 -0.09
CA ILE A 120 -7.99 2.72 -0.55
C ILE A 120 -9.30 2.06 -0.98
N SER A 121 -10.36 2.21 -0.20
CA SER A 121 -11.66 1.58 -0.47
C SER A 121 -12.61 2.47 -1.26
N ASN A 122 -12.47 3.79 -1.13
CA ASN A 122 -13.17 4.77 -1.95
C ASN A 122 -12.19 5.86 -2.37
N SER A 123 -12.02 6.03 -3.68
CA SER A 123 -11.14 7.03 -4.27
C SER A 123 -11.89 8.18 -4.94
N LYS A 124 -13.21 8.29 -4.81
CA LYS A 124 -14.02 9.27 -5.58
C LYS A 124 -13.54 10.72 -5.43
N GLY A 125 -13.05 11.11 -4.25
CA GLY A 125 -12.50 12.45 -3.99
C GLY A 125 -11.00 12.62 -4.29
N LEU A 126 -10.31 11.59 -4.77
CA LEU A 126 -8.92 11.66 -5.21
C LEU A 126 -8.85 12.23 -6.63
N SER A 127 -7.73 12.85 -7.00
CA SER A 127 -7.53 13.41 -8.35
C SER A 127 -6.75 12.46 -9.26
N LEU A 128 -6.82 12.69 -10.58
CA LEU A 128 -5.98 11.99 -11.58
C LEU A 128 -4.48 12.21 -11.36
N TYR A 129 -4.10 13.25 -10.62
CA TYR A 129 -2.73 13.59 -10.23
C TYR A 129 -2.31 12.95 -8.90
N SER A 130 -3.12 12.05 -8.34
CA SER A 130 -2.74 11.30 -7.15
C SER A 130 -1.50 10.46 -7.44
N HIS A 131 -0.50 10.55 -6.56
CA HIS A 131 0.76 9.82 -6.69
C HIS A 131 1.19 9.29 -5.32
N GLY A 132 2.43 8.85 -5.16
CA GLY A 132 2.91 7.99 -4.08
C GLY A 132 2.96 6.53 -4.51
N LEU A 133 3.56 5.67 -3.68
CA LEU A 133 3.85 4.28 -4.05
C LEU A 133 2.62 3.52 -4.55
N LEU A 134 1.45 3.78 -3.95
CA LEU A 134 0.17 3.20 -4.35
C LEU A 134 -0.65 4.16 -5.21
N GLY A 135 -0.59 5.46 -4.90
CA GLY A 135 -1.35 6.49 -5.62
C GLY A 135 -1.08 6.51 -7.12
N GLN A 136 0.16 6.23 -7.54
CA GLN A 136 0.55 6.16 -8.95
C GLN A 136 -0.22 5.13 -9.80
N PHE A 137 -0.89 4.16 -9.17
CA PHE A 137 -1.69 3.15 -9.87
C PHE A 137 -3.16 3.56 -9.98
N LEU A 138 -3.59 4.58 -9.23
CA LEU A 138 -4.93 5.11 -9.32
C LEU A 138 -5.16 5.72 -10.70
N TYR A 139 -6.34 5.46 -11.27
CA TYR A 139 -6.77 5.97 -12.58
C TYR A 139 -5.89 5.59 -13.77
N ASN A 140 -5.03 4.57 -13.61
CA ASN A 140 -4.26 4.01 -14.70
C ASN A 140 -4.85 2.68 -15.14
N GLU A 141 -4.89 2.51 -16.44
CA GLU A 141 -5.29 1.23 -17.01
C GLU A 141 -4.20 0.18 -16.74
N VAL A 142 -4.64 -0.97 -16.24
CA VAL A 142 -3.78 -2.12 -15.95
C VAL A 142 -4.19 -3.26 -16.86
N LYS A 143 -3.26 -3.75 -17.68
CA LYS A 143 -3.52 -4.81 -18.65
C LYS A 143 -2.51 -5.95 -18.52
N VAL A 144 -2.95 -7.17 -18.81
CA VAL A 144 -2.03 -8.29 -19.04
C VAL A 144 -2.06 -8.65 -20.51
N THR A 145 -0.89 -8.64 -21.16
CA THR A 145 -0.74 -8.97 -22.57
C THR A 145 0.24 -10.14 -22.74
N GLN A 146 0.01 -10.99 -23.73
CA GLN A 146 0.95 -12.05 -24.09
C GLN A 146 1.93 -11.54 -25.16
N VAL A 147 3.22 -11.85 -24.99
CA VAL A 147 4.28 -11.47 -25.94
C VAL A 147 5.06 -12.73 -26.32
N PRO A 148 5.36 -12.95 -27.62
CA PRO A 148 6.23 -14.05 -28.05
C PRO A 148 7.63 -13.90 -27.46
N LEU A 149 8.19 -15.00 -26.96
CA LEU A 149 9.60 -15.06 -26.57
C LEU A 149 10.42 -15.44 -27.81
N SER A 150 11.06 -14.45 -28.46
CA SER A 150 12.05 -14.72 -29.49
C SER A 150 13.33 -15.21 -28.84
N THR A 151 13.57 -16.52 -28.87
CA THR A 151 14.88 -17.08 -28.55
C THR A 151 15.79 -16.88 -29.77
N ASN A 152 16.68 -15.90 -29.71
CA ASN A 152 17.80 -15.77 -30.66
C ASN A 152 18.85 -16.86 -30.37
N ASN A 153 18.48 -18.12 -30.57
CA ASN A 153 19.44 -19.21 -30.66
C ASN A 153 19.22 -19.87 -32.01
N ASP A 154 20.12 -19.53 -32.93
CA ASP A 154 20.38 -20.32 -34.12
C ASP A 154 20.65 -21.77 -33.69
N HIS A 155 20.04 -22.69 -34.44
CA HIS A 155 20.10 -24.15 -34.34
C HIS A 155 19.03 -24.87 -33.50
N ALA A 156 18.34 -25.75 -34.24
CA ALA A 156 17.62 -26.94 -33.80
C ALA A 156 16.15 -26.78 -33.33
N THR A 157 15.25 -26.92 -34.31
CA THR A 157 14.11 -27.88 -34.29
C THR A 157 13.41 -28.10 -32.95
N ASN A 158 12.42 -27.24 -32.65
CA ASN A 158 11.10 -27.53 -32.07
C ASN A 158 10.52 -26.21 -31.56
N GLN A 159 9.87 -25.45 -32.45
CA GLN A 159 9.31 -24.13 -32.16
C GLN A 159 8.05 -24.24 -31.28
N SER A 160 8.25 -24.52 -29.99
CA SER A 160 7.32 -24.05 -28.96
C SER A 160 7.50 -22.55 -28.88
N SER A 161 6.61 -21.78 -29.52
CA SER A 161 6.53 -20.34 -29.36
C SER A 161 6.13 -20.03 -27.91
N HIS A 162 7.11 -19.99 -27.02
CA HIS A 162 6.85 -19.69 -25.62
C HIS A 162 6.32 -18.26 -25.51
N VAL A 163 5.10 -18.10 -25.01
CA VAL A 163 4.51 -16.79 -24.73
C VAL A 163 4.78 -16.40 -23.28
N ILE A 164 5.12 -15.13 -23.05
CA ILE A 164 5.26 -14.55 -21.72
C ILE A 164 4.09 -13.60 -21.47
N ASN A 165 3.49 -13.68 -20.28
CA ASN A 165 2.49 -12.72 -19.84
C ASN A 165 3.19 -11.48 -19.26
N MET A 166 2.80 -10.31 -19.73
CA MET A 166 3.36 -9.02 -19.32
C MET A 166 2.25 -8.17 -18.71
N LEU A 167 2.45 -7.73 -17.47
CA LEU A 167 1.60 -6.75 -16.80
C LEU A 167 2.05 -5.34 -17.22
N LYS A 168 1.16 -4.57 -17.85
CA LYS A 168 1.39 -3.23 -18.34
C LYS A 168 0.64 -2.19 -17.50
N VAL A 169 1.33 -1.13 -17.12
CA VAL A 169 0.77 0.05 -16.44
C VAL A 169 1.41 1.30 -17.03
N ARG A 170 0.64 2.12 -17.73
CA ARG A 170 1.18 3.22 -18.57
C ARG A 170 2.24 2.67 -19.54
N ASN A 171 3.42 3.29 -19.56
CA ASN A 171 4.56 2.91 -20.40
C ASN A 171 5.48 1.86 -19.75
N ARG A 172 5.08 1.27 -18.61
CA ARG A 172 5.88 0.29 -17.87
C ARG A 172 5.30 -1.11 -18.02
N SER A 173 6.17 -2.11 -18.03
CA SER A 173 5.78 -3.50 -18.27
C SER A 173 6.70 -4.46 -17.50
N VAL A 174 6.11 -5.45 -16.84
CA VAL A 174 6.86 -6.49 -16.10
C VAL A 174 6.32 -7.88 -16.39
N PRO A 175 7.19 -8.91 -16.46
CA PRO A 175 6.74 -10.28 -16.66
C PRO A 175 5.99 -10.79 -15.42
N VAL A 176 4.88 -11.48 -15.66
CA VAL A 176 4.03 -12.08 -14.63
C VAL A 176 3.71 -13.53 -14.95
N ILE A 177 3.48 -14.30 -13.90
CA ILE A 177 3.01 -15.68 -14.01
C ILE A 177 1.72 -15.84 -13.23
N ARG A 178 0.78 -16.63 -13.76
CA ARG A 178 -0.45 -16.97 -13.04
C ARG A 178 -0.08 -17.81 -11.82
N LYS A 179 -0.61 -17.44 -10.67
CA LYS A 179 -0.49 -18.18 -9.43
C LYS A 179 -1.82 -18.21 -8.72
N GLN A 180 -2.06 -19.30 -8.02
CA GLN A 180 -3.18 -19.42 -7.12
C GLN A 180 -2.71 -19.16 -5.69
N ARG A 181 -3.45 -18.35 -4.93
CA ARG A 181 -3.09 -17.96 -3.56
C ARG A 181 -4.30 -18.11 -2.66
N ARG A 182 -4.09 -18.57 -1.42
CA ARG A 182 -5.10 -18.49 -0.38
C ARG A 182 -5.07 -17.09 0.24
N LEU A 183 -6.25 -16.48 0.42
CA LEU A 183 -6.40 -15.25 1.18
C LEU A 183 -6.02 -15.47 2.64
N TYR A 184 -5.76 -14.39 3.38
CA TYR A 184 -5.26 -14.46 4.76
C TYR A 184 -6.15 -15.26 5.72
N ASN A 185 -7.45 -15.36 5.47
CA ASN A 185 -8.36 -16.19 6.27
C ASN A 185 -8.22 -17.70 5.99
N GLY A 186 -7.43 -18.10 4.98
CA GLY A 186 -7.19 -19.50 4.60
C GLY A 186 -8.36 -20.18 3.89
N LEU A 187 -9.54 -19.55 3.88
CA LEU A 187 -10.80 -20.11 3.39
C LEU A 187 -11.01 -19.89 1.89
N HIS A 188 -10.54 -18.76 1.36
CA HIS A 188 -10.71 -18.42 -0.05
C HIS A 188 -9.42 -18.61 -0.81
N GLN A 189 -9.56 -19.14 -2.02
CA GLN A 189 -8.48 -19.28 -2.98
C GLN A 189 -8.76 -18.37 -4.16
N VAL A 190 -7.77 -17.56 -4.53
CA VAL A 190 -7.86 -16.58 -5.61
C VAL A 190 -6.77 -16.83 -6.64
N ASP A 191 -7.12 -16.68 -7.90
CA ASP A 191 -6.15 -16.59 -8.98
C ASP A 191 -5.59 -15.17 -9.06
N CYS A 192 -4.28 -15.05 -9.16
CA CYS A 192 -3.58 -13.77 -9.25
C CYS A 192 -2.38 -13.82 -10.20
N TRP A 193 -1.99 -12.65 -10.69
CA TRP A 193 -0.73 -12.47 -11.41
C TRP A 193 0.41 -12.20 -10.43
N PHE A 194 1.51 -12.93 -10.57
CA PHE A 194 2.69 -12.81 -9.72
C PHE A 194 3.86 -12.27 -10.53
N ALA A 195 4.29 -11.05 -10.20
CA ALA A 195 5.56 -10.48 -10.65
C ALA A 195 6.69 -10.95 -9.74
N LYS A 196 7.78 -11.47 -10.32
CA LYS A 196 9.01 -11.83 -9.58
C LYS A 196 9.81 -10.58 -9.23
N ASN A 197 10.86 -10.74 -8.41
CA ASN A 197 11.85 -9.69 -8.11
C ASN A 197 11.23 -8.35 -7.68
N ASN A 198 10.24 -8.40 -6.79
CA ASN A 198 9.52 -7.21 -6.29
C ASN A 198 8.89 -6.33 -7.39
N ALA A 199 8.58 -6.91 -8.56
CA ALA A 199 8.04 -6.19 -9.71
C ALA A 199 8.91 -4.99 -10.12
N GLU A 200 10.23 -5.17 -10.10
CA GLU A 200 11.19 -4.15 -10.56
C GLU A 200 10.74 -3.56 -11.91
N LYS A 201 10.82 -2.22 -12.04
CA LYS A 201 10.33 -1.40 -13.18
C LYS A 201 8.81 -1.23 -13.29
N LEU A 202 8.00 -1.80 -12.39
CA LEU A 202 6.55 -1.57 -12.40
C LEU A 202 6.15 -0.22 -11.80
N ILE A 203 6.91 0.26 -10.80
CA ILE A 203 6.70 1.57 -10.15
C ILE A 203 7.35 2.69 -10.97
N ASP A 204 6.91 3.91 -10.70
CA ASP A 204 7.38 5.14 -11.34
C ASP A 204 8.63 5.57 -10.58
N GLY A 205 9.75 5.75 -11.25
CA GLY A 205 11.06 5.90 -10.58
C GLY A 205 11.51 4.65 -9.82
N VAL A 206 12.18 4.84 -8.69
CA VAL A 206 12.77 3.80 -7.85
C VAL A 206 12.28 3.89 -6.40
N TYR A 207 12.56 2.87 -5.58
CA TYR A 207 12.12 2.82 -4.18
C TYR A 207 12.54 4.06 -3.36
N GLN A 208 13.74 4.57 -3.64
CA GLN A 208 14.33 5.72 -2.95
C GLN A 208 13.50 7.00 -3.14
N ASP A 209 12.83 7.15 -4.28
CA ASP A 209 12.01 8.34 -4.60
C ASP A 209 10.77 8.44 -3.71
N TYR A 210 10.37 7.31 -3.09
CA TYR A 210 9.24 7.27 -2.17
C TYR A 210 9.67 7.44 -0.71
N LEU A 211 10.97 7.54 -0.42
CA LEU A 211 11.46 7.64 0.95
C LEU A 211 11.22 9.02 1.55
N LEU A 212 10.83 9.02 2.82
CA LEU A 212 10.61 10.22 3.62
C LEU A 212 11.53 10.22 4.85
N SER A 213 11.96 11.42 5.22
CA SER A 213 12.76 11.68 6.41
C SER A 213 11.93 11.48 7.68
N HIS A 214 10.66 11.90 7.64
CA HIS A 214 9.74 11.90 8.78
C HIS A 214 8.34 11.37 8.41
N PRO A 215 7.61 10.70 9.33
CA PRO A 215 6.27 10.18 9.06
C PRO A 215 5.22 11.23 8.68
N PHE A 216 5.43 12.51 9.02
CA PHE A 216 4.49 13.59 8.74
C PHE A 216 4.96 14.54 7.62
N ASP A 217 5.94 14.13 6.83
CA ASP A 217 6.36 14.89 5.65
C ASP A 217 5.25 14.88 4.58
N CYS A 218 4.97 16.05 4.00
CA CYS A 218 3.96 16.24 2.95
C CYS A 218 4.57 16.29 1.53
N GLY A 219 5.83 15.90 1.36
CA GLY A 219 6.46 15.72 0.05
C GLY A 219 6.67 16.99 -0.78
N LYS A 220 6.82 18.18 -0.18
CA LYS A 220 7.08 19.43 -0.94
C LYS A 220 8.32 19.34 -1.83
N ASP A 221 9.31 18.52 -1.47
CA ASP A 221 10.56 18.35 -2.21
C ASP A 221 10.48 17.28 -3.33
N LEU A 222 9.34 16.61 -3.49
CA LEU A 222 9.11 15.62 -4.58
C LEU A 222 8.47 16.25 -5.82
N ILE A 223 8.06 17.53 -5.74
CA ILE A 223 7.32 18.25 -6.80
C ILE A 223 8.29 19.09 -7.67
N THR A 224 9.52 19.35 -7.23
CA THR A 224 10.44 20.30 -7.89
C THR A 224 11.24 19.74 -9.08
N ASN A 225 11.01 18.50 -9.51
CA ASN A 225 11.74 17.90 -10.64
C ASN A 225 10.96 17.84 -11.96
N GLU A 226 9.83 18.53 -12.07
CA GLU A 226 9.21 18.83 -13.37
C GLU A 226 9.34 20.33 -13.66
N VAL A 227 10.44 20.70 -14.33
CA VAL A 227 10.59 21.92 -15.14
C VAL A 227 10.60 21.49 -16.60
#